data_AF-A0A7S3S988-F1
#
_entry.id   AF-A0A7S3S988-F1
#
_cell.length_a   1.000
_cell.length_b   1.000
_cell.length_c   1.000
_cell.angle_alpha   90.00
_cell.angle_beta   90.00
_cell.angle_gamma   90.00
#
_symmetry.space_group_name_H-M   'P 1'
#
loop_
_entity.id
_entity.type
_entity.pdbx_description
1 polymer ?
#
loop_
_entity_poly.entity_id
_entity_poly.type
_entity_poly.pdbx_seq_one_letter_code
_entity_poly.pdbx_strand_id
1 'polypeptide(L)'
;MASTNDAQLRWLSQCEEDVVQDDLTQLVSETRGVMEKLADAAVKLGAWQMVLWQPRYVYAETDSLCYQKVSTNDKPIGRPKKVPFSSISKVDELEYGEFVVQSSGRDYTFKAVDTNQCTVMVHNLRQLLARYRETHDAGGSRLSLKRGA
;
A
#
# COMPACT_ATOMS: atom_id res chain seq x y z
N MET A 1 6.42 -27.80 39.04
CA MET A 1 6.80 -28.14 37.65
C MET A 1 5.90 -27.43 36.61
N ALA A 2 5.63 -26.13 36.77
CA ALA A 2 4.79 -25.35 35.81
C ALA A 2 5.62 -24.42 34.90
N SER A 3 6.91 -24.24 35.21
CA SER A 3 7.79 -23.24 34.59
C SER A 3 8.19 -23.52 33.14
N THR A 4 8.17 -24.78 32.70
CA THR A 4 8.67 -25.16 31.36
C THR A 4 7.63 -24.89 30.28
N ASN A 5 6.35 -25.13 30.56
CA ASN A 5 5.26 -24.88 29.63
C ASN A 5 5.08 -23.37 29.36
N ASP A 6 5.15 -22.52 30.39
CA ASP A 6 5.01 -21.08 30.21
C ASP A 6 6.15 -20.48 29.37
N ALA A 7 7.37 -20.99 29.52
CA ALA A 7 8.52 -20.57 28.71
C ALA A 7 8.36 -21.02 27.25
N GLN A 8 7.87 -22.24 27.01
CA GLN A 8 7.60 -22.74 25.66
C GLN A 8 6.48 -21.96 24.97
N LEU A 9 5.39 -21.64 25.69
CA LEU A 9 4.29 -20.84 25.14
C LEU A 9 4.72 -19.41 24.79
N ARG A 10 5.53 -18.77 25.65
CA ARG A 10 6.09 -17.44 25.35
C ARG A 10 7.02 -17.46 24.15
N TRP A 11 7.85 -18.50 24.04
CA TRP A 11 8.74 -18.66 22.89
C TRP A 11 7.94 -18.88 21.59
N LEU A 12 6.92 -19.74 21.60
CA LEU A 12 6.03 -19.93 20.45
C LEU A 12 5.32 -18.64 20.04
N SER A 13 4.76 -17.90 21.00
CA SER A 13 4.13 -16.60 20.74
C SER A 13 5.10 -15.59 20.12
N GLN A 14 6.35 -15.55 20.58
CA GLN A 14 7.37 -14.67 19.99
C GLN A 14 7.71 -15.09 18.57
N CYS A 15 7.87 -16.39 18.31
CA CYS A 15 8.16 -16.89 16.96
C CYS A 15 7.01 -16.59 15.98
N GLU A 16 5.75 -16.68 16.43
CA GLU A 16 4.60 -16.32 15.61
C GLU A 16 4.61 -14.82 15.26
N GLU A 17 4.91 -13.95 16.23
CA GLU A 17 5.06 -12.51 15.99
C GLU A 17 6.20 -12.19 15.01
N ASP A 18 7.34 -12.85 15.17
CA ASP A 18 8.51 -12.66 14.30
C ASP A 18 8.20 -13.05 12.84
N VAL A 19 7.52 -14.19 12.63
CA VAL A 19 7.12 -14.64 11.28
C VAL A 19 6.14 -13.66 10.64
N VAL A 20 5.15 -13.18 11.40
CA VAL A 20 4.18 -12.19 10.87
C VAL A 20 4.89 -10.89 10.47
N GLN A 21 5.90 -10.47 11.24
CA GLN A 21 6.67 -9.27 10.99
C GLN A 21 7.60 -9.42 9.76
N ASP A 22 8.24 -10.58 9.60
CA ASP A 22 9.07 -10.90 8.45
C ASP A 22 8.23 -10.94 7.16
N ASP A 23 7.06 -11.58 7.21
CA ASP A 23 6.09 -11.62 6.10
C ASP A 23 5.64 -10.20 5.70
N LEU A 24 5.34 -9.34 6.68
CA LEU A 24 4.96 -7.95 6.40
C LEU A 24 6.11 -7.18 5.74
N THR A 25 7.33 -7.38 6.24
CA THR A 25 8.53 -6.73 5.71
C THR A 25 8.79 -7.16 4.27
N GLN A 26 8.65 -8.46 4.00
CA GLN A 26 8.76 -9.01 2.65
C GLN A 26 7.69 -8.41 1.73
N LEU A 27 6.43 -8.39 2.15
CA LEU A 27 5.31 -7.84 1.38
C LEU A 27 5.55 -6.37 0.99
N VAL A 28 5.97 -5.53 1.94
CA VAL A 28 6.35 -4.12 1.69
C VAL A 28 7.51 -4.05 0.70
N SER A 29 8.52 -4.91 0.86
CA SER A 29 9.68 -4.96 -0.02
C SER A 29 9.35 -5.41 -1.46
N GLU A 30 8.30 -6.19 -1.67
CA GLU A 30 7.90 -6.64 -3.00
C GLU A 30 6.95 -5.64 -3.67
N THR A 31 6.28 -4.81 -2.88
CA THR A 31 5.28 -3.83 -3.36
C THR A 31 5.96 -2.54 -3.81
N ARG A 32 6.78 -2.61 -4.87
CA ARG A 32 7.49 -1.46 -5.44
C ARG A 32 7.81 -1.63 -6.92
N GLY A 33 7.94 -0.52 -7.64
CA GLY A 33 8.36 -0.51 -9.05
C GLY A 33 8.25 0.85 -9.71
N VAL A 34 8.84 0.97 -10.91
CA VAL A 34 8.58 2.12 -11.78
C VAL A 34 7.29 1.85 -12.56
N MET A 35 6.36 2.80 -12.47
CA MET A 35 5.04 2.73 -13.09
C MET A 35 4.67 4.09 -13.67
N GLU A 36 3.80 4.13 -14.66
CA GLU A 36 3.24 5.39 -15.08
C GLU A 36 2.07 5.77 -14.18
N LYS A 37 2.02 7.02 -13.75
CA LYS A 37 0.89 7.59 -13.03
C LYS A 37 0.17 8.57 -13.94
N LEU A 38 -1.15 8.48 -13.99
CA LEU A 38 -1.96 9.46 -14.69
C LEU A 38 -1.83 10.84 -14.01
N ALA A 39 -1.60 11.89 -14.81
CA ALA A 39 -1.45 13.25 -14.30
C ALA A 39 -2.76 13.75 -13.68
N ASP A 40 -2.63 14.48 -12.57
CA ASP A 40 -3.80 14.99 -11.82
C ASP A 40 -4.52 16.12 -12.57
N ALA A 41 -3.79 16.87 -13.41
CA ALA A 41 -4.32 18.03 -14.11
C ALA A 41 -4.52 17.70 -15.60
N ALA A 42 -5.73 17.97 -16.08
CA ALA A 42 -6.07 17.98 -17.49
C ALA A 42 -5.22 19.04 -18.22
N VAL A 43 -4.33 18.61 -19.11
CA VAL A 43 -3.66 19.54 -20.02
C VAL A 43 -4.60 19.78 -21.20
N LYS A 44 -5.12 21.00 -21.32
CA LYS A 44 -6.01 21.37 -22.42
C LYS A 44 -5.22 21.84 -23.63
N LEU A 45 -5.60 21.36 -24.81
CA LEU A 45 -5.11 21.81 -26.10
C LEU A 45 -6.31 22.18 -26.98
N GLY A 46 -6.75 23.44 -26.91
CA GLY A 46 -8.00 23.89 -27.51
C GLY A 46 -9.21 23.18 -26.87
N ALA A 47 -10.01 22.50 -27.68
CA ALA A 47 -11.15 21.70 -27.22
C ALA A 47 -10.77 20.31 -26.69
N TRP A 48 -9.50 19.90 -26.84
CA TRP A 48 -9.03 18.57 -26.44
C TRP A 48 -8.47 18.57 -25.03
N GLN A 49 -8.68 17.47 -24.32
CA GLN A 49 -8.02 17.18 -23.04
C GLN A 49 -7.00 16.06 -23.27
N MET A 50 -5.73 16.36 -23.00
CA MET A 50 -4.66 15.39 -23.11
C MET A 50 -4.63 14.49 -21.87
N VAL A 51 -4.56 13.19 -22.11
CA VAL A 51 -4.28 12.16 -21.10
C VAL A 51 -2.76 12.04 -21.01
N LEU A 52 -2.19 12.45 -19.86
CA LEU A 52 -0.75 12.46 -19.66
C LEU A 52 -0.36 11.42 -18.61
N TRP A 53 0.36 10.40 -19.04
CA TRP A 53 1.01 9.43 -18.18
C TRP A 53 2.42 9.91 -17.82
N GLN A 54 2.81 9.76 -16.56
CA GLN A 54 4.10 10.23 -16.08
C GLN A 54 4.81 9.15 -15.26
N PRO A 55 6.08 8.83 -15.55
CA PRO A 55 6.78 7.78 -14.83
C PRO A 55 7.01 8.19 -13.38
N ARG A 56 6.71 7.27 -12.46
CA ARG A 56 6.85 7.42 -11.02
C ARG A 56 7.41 6.13 -10.44
N TYR A 57 8.27 6.29 -9.45
CA TYR A 57 8.63 5.17 -8.59
C TYR A 57 7.53 5.04 -7.54
N VAL A 58 6.80 3.94 -7.58
CA VAL A 58 5.67 3.62 -6.70
C VAL A 58 6.13 2.54 -5.73
N TYR A 59 5.83 2.71 -4.45
CA TYR A 59 6.18 1.74 -3.42
C TYR A 59 5.23 1.83 -2.23
N ALA A 60 5.01 0.72 -1.53
CA ALA A 60 4.26 0.74 -0.28
C ALA A 60 5.17 1.00 0.93
N GLU A 61 4.58 1.59 1.96
CA GLU A 61 5.04 1.56 3.34
C GLU A 61 3.99 0.79 4.17
N THR A 62 4.19 0.65 5.48
CA THR A 62 3.25 -0.06 6.36
C THR A 62 1.90 0.62 6.50
N ASP A 63 1.82 1.93 6.23
CA ASP A 63 0.64 2.76 6.45
C ASP A 63 0.20 3.57 5.21
N SER A 64 0.92 3.46 4.09
CA SER A 64 0.69 4.32 2.93
C SER A 64 1.21 3.76 1.62
N LEU A 65 0.58 4.17 0.52
CA LEU A 65 1.11 4.03 -0.82
C LEU A 65 1.87 5.30 -1.19
N CYS A 66 3.15 5.14 -1.53
CA CYS A 66 4.04 6.23 -1.86
C CYS A 66 4.34 6.26 -3.36
N TYR A 67 4.51 7.46 -3.90
CA TYR A 67 5.01 7.64 -5.25
C TYR A 67 5.88 8.89 -5.39
N GLN A 68 6.91 8.80 -6.21
CA GLN A 68 7.88 9.88 -6.40
C GLN A 68 8.32 9.99 -7.85
N LYS A 69 8.82 11.17 -8.24
CA LYS A 69 9.36 11.38 -9.58
C LYS A 69 10.57 10.48 -9.78
N VAL A 70 10.80 10.08 -11.02
CA VAL A 70 12.04 9.42 -11.45
C VAL A 70 12.86 10.37 -12.31
N SER A 71 14.17 10.23 -12.22
CA SER A 71 15.13 10.86 -13.13
C SER A 71 15.14 10.13 -14.48
N THR A 72 15.93 10.63 -15.43
CA THR A 72 16.12 10.00 -16.75
C THR A 72 16.75 8.60 -16.68
N ASN A 73 17.37 8.25 -15.55
CA ASN A 73 17.97 6.94 -15.31
C ASN A 73 17.11 6.08 -14.36
N ASP A 74 15.80 6.33 -14.31
CA ASP A 74 14.82 5.65 -13.45
C ASP A 74 15.11 5.69 -11.95
N LYS A 75 16.05 6.53 -11.52
CA LYS A 75 16.33 6.73 -10.09
C LYS A 75 15.29 7.65 -9.48
N PRO A 76 14.73 7.31 -8.31
CA PRO A 76 13.77 8.18 -7.65
C PRO A 76 14.41 9.51 -7.22
N ILE A 77 13.68 10.62 -7.41
CA ILE A 77 14.12 11.98 -7.10
C ILE A 77 13.00 12.81 -6.46
N GLY A 78 13.42 13.76 -5.62
CA GLY A 78 12.51 14.67 -4.92
C GLY A 78 11.80 14.03 -3.73
N ARG A 79 10.78 14.72 -3.20
CA ARG A 79 10.03 14.26 -2.03
C ARG A 79 8.92 13.28 -2.46
N PRO A 80 8.77 12.13 -1.79
CA PRO A 80 7.67 11.23 -2.05
C PRO A 80 6.33 11.85 -1.65
N LYS A 81 5.32 11.59 -2.47
CA LYS A 81 3.92 11.83 -2.16
C LYS A 81 3.35 10.56 -1.55
N LYS A 82 2.56 10.70 -0.48
CA LYS A 82 1.95 9.59 0.24
C LYS A 82 0.43 9.61 0.09
N VAL A 83 -0.15 8.43 -0.05
CA VAL A 83 -1.59 8.17 0.03
C VAL A 83 -1.79 7.27 1.24
N PRO A 84 -2.24 7.81 2.39
CA PRO A 84 -2.44 7.01 3.60
C PRO A 84 -3.44 5.87 3.36
N PHE A 85 -3.18 4.70 3.90
CA PHE A 85 -4.10 3.56 3.82
C PHE A 85 -5.44 3.86 4.49
N SER A 86 -5.46 4.71 5.52
CA SER A 86 -6.69 5.22 6.13
C SER A 86 -7.58 5.99 5.16
N SER A 87 -7.02 6.58 4.10
CA SER A 87 -7.80 7.31 3.10
C SER A 87 -8.25 6.43 1.92
N ILE A 88 -7.69 5.22 1.76
CA ILE A 88 -7.95 4.33 0.63
C ILE A 88 -9.15 3.43 0.93
N SER A 89 -10.19 3.57 0.11
CA SER A 89 -11.39 2.73 0.17
C SER A 89 -11.17 1.40 -0.56
N LYS A 90 -10.56 1.45 -1.76
CA LYS A 90 -10.45 0.30 -2.65
C LYS A 90 -9.26 0.40 -3.61
N VAL A 91 -8.77 -0.76 -4.04
CA VAL A 91 -7.79 -0.91 -5.12
C VAL A 91 -8.35 -1.89 -6.15
N ASP A 92 -8.50 -1.42 -7.38
CA ASP A 92 -9.07 -2.19 -8.50
C ASP A 92 -8.09 -2.28 -9.65
N GLU A 93 -7.98 -3.49 -10.19
CA GLU A 93 -7.27 -3.77 -11.44
C GLU A 93 -8.18 -3.43 -12.62
N LEU A 94 -7.60 -2.80 -13.63
CA LEU A 94 -8.23 -2.41 -14.88
C LEU A 94 -7.56 -3.16 -16.04
N GLU A 95 -8.08 -2.97 -17.25
CA GLU A 95 -7.50 -3.57 -18.44
C GLU A 95 -6.09 -3.00 -18.75
N TYR A 96 -5.32 -3.73 -19.56
CA TYR A 96 -4.01 -3.29 -20.07
C TYR A 96 -2.96 -2.95 -19.00
N GLY A 97 -2.99 -3.63 -17.86
CA GLY A 97 -2.01 -3.45 -16.78
C GLY A 97 -2.18 -2.14 -16.00
N GLU A 98 -3.38 -1.56 -16.06
CA GLU A 98 -3.75 -0.38 -15.28
C GLU A 98 -4.41 -0.77 -13.96
N PHE A 99 -4.30 0.09 -12.95
CA PHE A 99 -5.03 -0.06 -11.70
C PHE A 99 -5.37 1.29 -11.10
N VAL A 100 -6.45 1.33 -10.34
CA VAL A 100 -6.95 2.53 -9.66
C VAL A 100 -6.96 2.34 -8.15
N VAL A 101 -6.46 3.34 -7.46
CA VAL A 101 -6.53 3.46 -6.00
C VAL A 101 -7.55 4.53 -5.67
N GLN A 102 -8.70 4.10 -5.17
CA GLN A 102 -9.79 4.98 -4.75
C GLN A 102 -9.51 5.52 -3.37
N SER A 103 -9.46 6.84 -3.25
CA SER A 103 -9.18 7.52 -1.98
C SER A 103 -10.20 8.63 -1.74
N SER A 104 -10.50 8.89 -0.46
CA SER A 104 -11.53 9.86 -0.03
C SER A 104 -11.49 11.23 -0.71
N GLY A 105 -10.31 11.71 -1.12
CA GLY A 105 -10.17 12.99 -1.82
C GLY A 105 -10.13 12.90 -3.34
N ARG A 106 -9.61 11.80 -3.91
CA ARG A 106 -9.42 11.61 -5.35
C ARG A 106 -8.97 10.18 -5.66
N ASP A 107 -9.15 9.79 -6.92
CA ASP A 107 -8.63 8.53 -7.44
C ASP A 107 -7.21 8.70 -8.01
N TYR A 108 -6.39 7.67 -7.84
CA TYR A 108 -5.04 7.61 -8.37
C TYR A 108 -4.94 6.44 -9.34
N THR A 109 -4.77 6.73 -10.62
CA THR A 109 -4.59 5.71 -11.65
C THR A 109 -3.11 5.52 -11.97
N PHE A 110 -2.70 4.26 -12.03
CA PHE A 110 -1.37 3.82 -12.37
C PHE A 110 -1.41 2.79 -13.49
N LYS A 111 -0.31 2.67 -14.21
CA LYS A 111 -0.08 1.68 -15.25
C LYS A 111 1.27 1.03 -15.03
N ALA A 112 1.26 -0.29 -14.86
CA ALA A 112 2.47 -1.08 -14.73
C ALA A 112 3.13 -1.31 -16.10
N VAL A 113 4.37 -1.79 -16.10
CA VAL A 113 5.10 -2.12 -17.33
C VAL A 113 4.43 -3.27 -18.08
N ASP A 114 3.88 -4.22 -17.33
CA ASP A 114 3.13 -5.36 -17.85
C ASP A 114 2.00 -5.76 -16.88
N THR A 115 1.10 -6.63 -17.37
CA THR A 115 -0.05 -7.11 -16.60
C THR A 115 0.35 -7.86 -15.34
N ASN A 116 1.44 -8.65 -15.38
CA ASN A 116 1.87 -9.43 -14.22
C ASN A 116 2.31 -8.52 -13.07
N GLN A 117 3.09 -7.48 -13.38
CA GLN A 117 3.48 -6.47 -12.40
C GLN A 117 2.27 -5.72 -11.83
N CYS A 118 1.25 -5.45 -12.66
CA CYS A 118 -0.01 -4.86 -12.20
C CYS A 118 -0.71 -5.78 -11.19
N THR A 119 -0.94 -7.05 -11.55
CA THR A 119 -1.60 -8.03 -10.69
C THR A 119 -0.88 -8.20 -9.36
N VAL A 120 0.46 -8.31 -9.37
CA VAL A 120 1.27 -8.42 -8.15
C VAL A 120 1.12 -7.17 -7.28
N MET A 121 1.23 -5.98 -7.87
CA MET A 121 1.07 -4.71 -7.14
C MET A 121 -0.31 -4.59 -6.49
N VAL A 122 -1.38 -4.85 -7.25
CA VAL A 122 -2.76 -4.78 -6.76
C VAL A 122 -3.01 -5.81 -5.66
N HIS A 123 -2.55 -7.05 -5.86
CA HIS A 123 -2.68 -8.11 -4.87
C HIS A 123 -2.00 -7.74 -3.55
N ASN A 124 -0.76 -7.25 -3.61
CA ASN A 124 -0.02 -6.90 -2.41
C ASN A 124 -0.61 -5.67 -1.71
N LEU A 125 -1.05 -4.65 -2.45
CA LEU A 125 -1.72 -3.49 -1.86
C LEU A 125 -3.03 -3.87 -1.16
N ARG A 126 -3.81 -4.80 -1.72
CA ARG A 126 -5.02 -5.32 -1.06
C ARG A 126 -4.70 -6.03 0.26
N GLN A 127 -3.64 -6.85 0.29
CA GLN A 127 -3.19 -7.49 1.53
C GLN A 127 -2.73 -6.47 2.57
N LEU A 128 -1.93 -5.48 2.19
CA LEU A 128 -1.47 -4.42 3.08
C LEU A 128 -2.64 -3.62 3.65
N LEU A 129 -3.64 -3.29 2.82
CA LEU A 129 -4.86 -2.61 3.27
C LEU A 129 -5.68 -3.44 4.25
N ALA A 130 -5.81 -4.75 4.02
CA ALA A 130 -6.51 -5.65 4.93
C ALA A 130 -5.83 -5.68 6.30
N ARG A 131 -4.51 -5.90 6.34
CA ARG A 131 -3.71 -5.91 7.58
C ARG A 131 -3.75 -4.55 8.30
N TYR A 132 -3.70 -3.45 7.55
CA TYR A 132 -3.84 -2.10 8.12
C TYR A 132 -5.19 -1.91 8.82
N ARG A 133 -6.29 -2.37 8.20
CA ARG A 133 -7.63 -2.30 8.79
C ARG A 133 -7.75 -3.18 10.03
N GLU A 134 -7.27 -4.41 9.99
CA GLU A 134 -7.30 -5.33 11.13
C GLU A 134 -6.59 -4.74 12.36
N THR A 135 -5.41 -4.14 12.17
CA THR A 135 -4.66 -3.50 13.27
C THR A 135 -5.35 -2.27 13.85
N HIS A 136 -6.00 -1.45 13.01
CA HIS A 136 -6.67 -0.23 13.44
C HIS A 136 -8.07 -0.46 14.00
N ASP A 137 -8.81 -1.44 13.47
CA ASP A 137 -10.12 -1.85 13.99
C ASP A 137 -9.98 -2.61 15.32
N ALA A 138 -8.94 -3.44 15.47
CA ALA A 138 -8.62 -4.08 16.75
C ALA A 138 -8.22 -3.07 17.84
N GLY A 139 -7.59 -1.96 17.45
CA GLY A 139 -7.26 -0.84 18.35
C GLY A 139 -8.49 -0.09 18.88
N GLY A 140 -9.58 -0.04 18.11
CA GLY A 140 -10.85 0.58 18.52
C GLY A 140 -11.64 -0.23 19.54
N SER A 141 -11.52 -1.56 19.53
CA SER A 141 -12.29 -2.45 20.41
C SER A 141 -11.76 -2.49 21.86
N ARG A 142 -10.46 -2.26 22.08
CA ARG A 142 -9.86 -2.26 23.44
C ARG A 142 -10.20 -1.04 24.30
N LEU A 143 -10.66 0.06 23.73
CA LEU A 143 -10.98 1.30 24.48
C LEU A 143 -12.44 1.38 24.95
N SER A 144 -13.31 0.45 24.54
CA SER A 144 -14.73 0.43 24.94
C SER A 144 -14.96 -0.23 26.32
N LEU A 145 -14.04 -1.06 26.82
CA LEU A 145 -14.22 -1.81 28.07
C LEU A 145 -13.77 -1.10 29.37
N LYS A 146 -13.44 0.21 29.33
CA LYS A 146 -12.97 0.96 30.53
C LYS A 146 -13.84 2.13 30.97
N ARG A 147 -15.12 2.19 30.60
CA ARG A 147 -16.08 3.15 31.18
C ARG A 147 -17.35 2.43 31.63
N GLY A 148 -17.32 1.95 32.86
CA GLY A 148 -18.46 1.26 33.46
C GLY A 148 -18.07 0.55 34.76
N ALA A 149 -17.53 1.30 35.72
CA ALA A 149 -17.46 0.93 37.13
C ALA A 149 -17.69 2.20 37.96
#